data_AF-A0A3A0AL59-F1
#
_entry.id   AF-A0A3A0AL59-F1
#
_cell.length_a   1.000
_cell.length_b   1.000
_cell.length_c   1.000
_cell.angle_alpha   90.00
_cell.angle_beta   90.00
_cell.angle_gamma   90.00
#
_symmetry.space_group_name_H-M   'P 1'
#
loop_
_entity.id
_entity.type
_entity.pdbx_description
1 polymer ?
#
loop_
_entity_poly.entity_id
_entity_poly.type
_entity_poly.pdbx_seq_one_letter_code
_entity_poly.pdbx_strand_id
1 'polypeptide(L)'
;MATIDVAPESETVRKLMAVNSLLVERLAMASRLGISFGGMRDIYKAAGYKKILDFNDYYGAYRRQDVARRVVRAPADETWRKPPEVMDGPTTDDAKSDTDFVKAWNRLALGQEAGDKPETSKGLLHYLNRIDRVSGIGKYGVLYLGIRDGKTPDQPLEKGAAKGPDDLLFVGTYDEGSAQIASQVSDKAAQHPHRRGPGER
;
A
#
# COMPACT_ATOMS: atom_id res chain seq x y z
N MET A 1 -27.03 35.75 8.31
CA MET A 1 -27.81 34.55 7.97
C MET A 1 -27.16 33.93 6.74
N ALA A 2 -26.23 33.01 6.96
CA ALA A 2 -25.49 32.33 5.89
C ALA A 2 -25.31 30.86 6.31
N THR A 3 -25.91 29.99 5.51
CA THR A 3 -25.85 28.52 5.55
C THR A 3 -24.42 28.04 5.37
N ILE A 4 -23.90 27.26 6.33
CA ILE A 4 -22.65 26.51 6.18
C ILE A 4 -23.02 25.13 5.64
N ASP A 5 -22.66 24.92 4.38
CA ASP A 5 -22.77 23.67 3.64
C ASP A 5 -21.77 22.65 4.23
N VAL A 6 -22.27 21.54 4.79
CA VAL A 6 -21.45 20.49 5.41
C VAL A 6 -21.38 19.30 4.45
N ALA A 7 -20.25 19.18 3.73
CA ALA A 7 -19.82 17.92 3.13
C ALA A 7 -18.31 17.79 3.26
N PRO A 8 -17.80 16.70 3.87
CA PRO A 8 -17.09 15.71 3.05
C PRO A 8 -17.17 14.27 3.59
N GLU A 9 -18.25 13.86 4.25
CA GLU A 9 -18.40 12.47 4.70
C GLU A 9 -18.69 11.50 3.53
N SER A 10 -19.20 12.03 2.41
CA SER A 10 -19.64 11.22 1.28
C SER A 10 -18.48 10.68 0.45
N GLU A 11 -17.32 11.33 0.40
CA GLU A 11 -16.24 10.95 -0.52
C GLU A 11 -15.42 9.76 -0.03
N THR A 12 -15.09 9.70 1.27
CA THR A 12 -14.43 8.55 1.90
C THR A 12 -15.36 7.34 1.94
N VAL A 13 -16.64 7.55 2.27
CA VAL A 13 -17.66 6.49 2.19
C VAL A 13 -17.84 6.03 0.74
N ARG A 14 -17.83 6.94 -0.26
CA ARG A 14 -17.85 6.58 -1.69
C ARG A 14 -16.61 5.83 -2.12
N LYS A 15 -15.41 6.17 -1.65
CA LYS A 15 -14.16 5.44 -1.98
C LYS A 15 -14.16 4.04 -1.36
N LEU A 16 -14.59 3.91 -0.11
CA LEU A 16 -14.74 2.61 0.56
C LEU A 16 -15.84 1.76 -0.09
N MET A 17 -16.98 2.38 -0.45
CA MET A 17 -18.06 1.75 -1.21
C MET A 17 -17.62 1.40 -2.63
N ALA A 18 -16.75 2.18 -3.27
CA ALA A 18 -16.22 1.91 -4.60
C ALA A 18 -15.23 0.73 -4.60
N VAL A 19 -14.39 0.61 -3.56
CA VAL A 19 -13.51 -0.56 -3.39
C VAL A 19 -14.34 -1.82 -3.09
N ASN A 20 -15.35 -1.70 -2.23
CA ASN A 20 -16.28 -2.80 -1.95
C ASN A 20 -17.16 -3.14 -3.16
N SER A 21 -17.58 -2.16 -3.97
CA SER A 21 -18.38 -2.40 -5.18
C SER A 21 -17.55 -3.06 -6.26
N LEU A 22 -16.27 -2.71 -6.40
CA LEU A 22 -15.36 -3.37 -7.35
C LEU A 22 -15.14 -4.85 -7.00
N LEU A 23 -15.07 -5.17 -5.70
CA LEU A 23 -14.99 -6.56 -5.21
C LEU A 23 -16.31 -7.33 -5.47
N VAL A 24 -17.46 -6.70 -5.21
CA VAL A 24 -18.79 -7.27 -5.45
C VAL A 24 -19.06 -7.47 -6.94
N GLU A 25 -18.70 -6.51 -7.79
CA GLU A 25 -18.81 -6.63 -9.25
C GLU A 25 -17.92 -7.75 -9.79
N ARG A 26 -16.69 -7.89 -9.28
CA ARG A 26 -15.81 -9.02 -9.63
C ARG A 26 -16.42 -10.37 -9.21
N LEU A 27 -17.01 -10.47 -8.03
CA LEU A 27 -17.73 -11.67 -7.58
C LEU A 27 -18.95 -11.96 -8.46
N ALA A 28 -19.73 -10.94 -8.82
CA ALA A 28 -20.89 -11.08 -9.70
C ALA A 28 -20.48 -11.52 -11.12
N MET A 29 -19.41 -10.96 -11.67
CA MET A 29 -18.89 -11.33 -12.99
C MET A 29 -18.29 -12.74 -12.98
N ALA A 30 -17.54 -13.09 -11.93
CA ALA A 30 -17.03 -14.45 -11.71
C ALA A 30 -18.15 -15.49 -11.58
N SER A 31 -19.30 -15.11 -10.99
CA SER A 31 -20.46 -16.00 -10.88
C SER A 31 -21.18 -16.26 -12.22
N ARG A 32 -21.01 -15.37 -13.21
CA ARG A 32 -21.64 -15.46 -14.53
C ARG A 32 -20.76 -16.15 -15.58
N LEU A 33 -19.44 -16.11 -15.41
CA LEU A 33 -18.49 -16.83 -16.25
C LEU A 33 -18.56 -18.33 -15.91
N GLY A 34 -19.12 -19.15 -16.80
CA GLY A 34 -19.19 -20.62 -16.63
C GLY A 34 -20.55 -21.28 -16.81
N ILE A 35 -21.58 -20.47 -17.00
CA ILE A 35 -22.93 -20.95 -17.30
C ILE A 35 -23.03 -21.13 -18.81
N SER A 36 -22.82 -22.37 -19.30
CA SER A 36 -23.13 -22.73 -20.69
C SER A 36 -24.27 -23.74 -20.70
N PHE A 37 -25.13 -23.66 -21.73
CA PHE A 37 -26.43 -24.37 -21.84
C PHE A 37 -27.47 -23.95 -20.78
N GLY A 38 -27.92 -22.70 -20.82
CA GLY A 38 -29.17 -22.27 -20.18
C GLY A 38 -29.26 -22.52 -18.67
N GLY A 39 -28.15 -22.50 -17.94
CA GLY A 39 -28.14 -22.72 -16.48
C GLY A 39 -27.96 -24.17 -16.02
N MET A 40 -27.94 -25.16 -16.93
CA MET A 40 -28.02 -26.58 -16.55
C MET A 40 -26.67 -27.29 -16.38
N ARG A 41 -25.56 -26.70 -16.80
CA ARG A 41 -24.21 -27.25 -16.56
C ARG A 41 -23.29 -26.17 -16.01
N ASP A 42 -23.09 -26.23 -14.72
CA ASP A 42 -22.00 -25.52 -14.05
C ASP A 42 -20.70 -26.28 -14.31
N ILE A 43 -20.04 -25.94 -15.41
CA ILE A 43 -18.80 -26.60 -15.89
C ILE A 43 -17.72 -26.52 -14.81
N TYR A 44 -17.68 -25.42 -14.04
CA TYR A 44 -16.72 -25.24 -12.97
C TYR A 44 -16.98 -26.19 -11.80
N LYS A 45 -18.25 -26.38 -11.40
CA LYS A 45 -18.61 -27.37 -10.38
C LYS A 45 -18.32 -28.80 -10.85
N ALA A 46 -18.62 -29.12 -12.11
CA ALA A 46 -18.36 -30.45 -12.67
C ALA A 46 -16.86 -30.78 -12.75
N ALA A 47 -16.02 -29.78 -12.99
CA ALA A 47 -14.56 -29.92 -13.01
C ALA A 47 -13.89 -29.71 -11.64
N GLY A 48 -14.67 -29.52 -10.57
CA GLY A 48 -14.16 -29.40 -9.20
C GLY A 48 -13.52 -28.05 -8.84
N TYR A 49 -13.75 -27.01 -9.64
CA TYR A 49 -13.20 -25.68 -9.36
C TYR A 49 -13.95 -24.99 -8.22
N LYS A 50 -13.17 -24.37 -7.33
CA LYS A 50 -13.69 -23.54 -6.24
C LYS A 50 -14.22 -22.23 -6.81
N LYS A 51 -15.46 -21.86 -6.43
CA LYS A 51 -16.11 -20.61 -6.89
C LYS A 51 -15.65 -19.36 -6.14
N ILE A 52 -15.33 -19.51 -4.86
CA ILE A 52 -14.85 -18.42 -4.00
C ILE A 52 -13.42 -18.74 -3.65
N LEU A 53 -12.48 -17.95 -4.17
CA LEU A 53 -11.06 -18.13 -3.93
C LEU A 53 -10.65 -17.42 -2.64
N ASP A 54 -9.75 -18.04 -1.88
CA ASP A 54 -9.09 -17.43 -0.72
C ASP A 54 -7.63 -17.08 -1.02
N PHE A 55 -6.96 -16.48 -0.04
CA PHE A 55 -5.55 -16.10 -0.16
C PHE A 55 -4.64 -17.28 -0.54
N ASN A 56 -4.86 -18.48 0.00
CA ASN A 56 -4.01 -19.64 -0.28
C ASN A 56 -4.17 -20.13 -1.72
N ASP A 57 -5.36 -19.99 -2.30
CA ASP A 57 -5.59 -20.28 -3.73
C ASP A 57 -4.74 -19.35 -4.61
N TYR A 58 -4.78 -18.04 -4.35
CA TYR A 58 -3.99 -17.04 -5.09
C TYR A 58 -2.48 -17.19 -4.85
N TYR A 59 -2.07 -17.39 -3.61
CA TYR A 59 -0.67 -17.61 -3.25
C TYR A 59 -0.12 -18.90 -3.89
N GLY A 60 -0.93 -19.96 -3.90
CA GLY A 60 -0.63 -21.22 -4.56
C GLY A 60 -0.45 -21.05 -6.08
N ALA A 61 -1.35 -20.30 -6.73
CA ALA A 61 -1.23 -19.96 -8.14
C ALA A 61 0.02 -19.12 -8.41
N TYR A 62 0.26 -18.04 -7.66
CA TYR A 62 1.45 -17.20 -7.78
C TYR A 62 2.77 -17.98 -7.63
N ARG A 63 2.80 -19.00 -6.76
CA ARG A 63 3.99 -19.83 -6.55
C ARG A 63 4.22 -20.87 -7.65
N ARG A 64 3.17 -21.44 -8.22
CA ARG A 64 3.26 -22.59 -9.13
C ARG A 64 3.09 -22.23 -10.61
N GLN A 65 2.34 -21.18 -10.91
CA GLN A 65 2.01 -20.76 -12.27
C GLN A 65 2.85 -19.53 -12.65
N ASP A 66 3.61 -19.66 -13.73
CA ASP A 66 4.47 -18.62 -14.30
C ASP A 66 3.67 -17.38 -14.74
N VAL A 67 2.50 -17.58 -15.36
CA VAL A 67 1.60 -16.50 -15.77
C VAL A 67 1.08 -15.72 -14.56
N ALA A 68 0.57 -16.41 -13.53
CA ALA A 68 0.09 -15.76 -12.31
C ALA A 68 1.23 -14.98 -11.62
N ARG A 69 2.44 -15.55 -11.57
CA ARG A 69 3.62 -14.87 -11.07
C ARG A 69 3.94 -13.61 -11.86
N ARG A 70 3.86 -13.66 -13.19
CA ARG A 70 4.14 -12.51 -14.07
C ARG A 70 3.11 -11.40 -13.90
N VAL A 71 1.82 -11.74 -13.80
CA VAL A 71 0.72 -10.78 -13.61
C VAL A 71 0.94 -9.92 -12.36
N VAL A 72 1.41 -10.54 -11.26
CA VAL A 72 1.69 -9.83 -10.02
C VAL A 72 3.01 -9.05 -10.08
N ARG A 73 4.07 -9.67 -10.64
CA ARG A 73 5.42 -9.08 -10.60
C ARG A 73 5.62 -7.95 -11.60
N ALA A 74 5.14 -8.09 -12.83
CA ALA A 74 5.41 -7.13 -13.90
C ALA A 74 5.02 -5.69 -13.55
N PRO A 75 3.81 -5.40 -13.02
CA PRO A 75 3.44 -4.02 -12.69
C PRO A 75 4.33 -3.45 -11.58
N ALA A 76 4.56 -4.18 -10.50
CA ALA A 76 5.43 -3.72 -9.41
C ALA A 76 6.88 -3.54 -9.88
N ASP A 77 7.43 -4.50 -10.62
CA ASP A 77 8.79 -4.43 -11.14
C ASP A 77 8.96 -3.23 -12.07
N GLU A 78 7.94 -2.88 -12.89
CA GLU A 78 7.98 -1.71 -13.75
C GLU A 78 7.81 -0.40 -12.99
N THR A 79 6.86 -0.32 -12.04
CA THR A 79 6.61 0.86 -11.19
C THR A 79 7.87 1.27 -10.44
N TRP A 80 8.61 0.29 -9.90
CA TRP A 80 9.80 0.54 -9.08
C TRP A 80 11.10 0.41 -9.87
N ARG A 81 11.04 0.26 -11.20
CA ARG A 81 12.23 0.13 -12.07
C ARG A 81 13.05 1.40 -12.08
N LYS A 82 12.39 2.55 -12.09
CA LYS A 82 13.02 3.87 -12.04
C LYS A 82 12.65 4.51 -10.70
N PRO A 83 13.63 4.87 -9.86
CA PRO A 83 13.32 5.56 -8.62
C PRO A 83 12.64 6.91 -8.94
N PRO A 84 11.64 7.32 -8.15
CA PRO A 84 11.03 8.62 -8.32
C PRO A 84 12.03 9.74 -8.00
N GLU A 85 12.01 10.81 -8.81
CA GLU A 85 12.78 12.02 -8.52
C GLU A 85 12.03 12.87 -7.50
N VAL A 86 12.68 13.14 -6.36
CA VAL A 86 12.13 13.99 -5.31
C VAL A 86 12.86 15.32 -5.33
N MET A 87 12.08 16.39 -5.37
CA MET A 87 12.58 17.78 -5.31
C MET A 87 11.85 18.50 -4.19
N ASP A 88 12.54 19.45 -3.56
CA ASP A 88 12.06 20.16 -2.37
C ASP A 88 11.99 21.66 -2.65
N GLY A 89 10.80 22.22 -2.51
CA GLY A 89 10.50 23.63 -2.76
C GLY A 89 9.00 23.92 -2.73
N PRO A 90 8.61 25.20 -2.59
CA PRO A 90 7.20 25.60 -2.51
C PRO A 90 6.46 25.50 -3.85
N THR A 91 7.19 25.56 -4.97
CA THR A 91 6.69 25.49 -6.34
C THR A 91 7.57 24.56 -7.15
N THR A 92 7.08 24.05 -8.28
CA THR A 92 7.86 23.20 -9.20
C THR A 92 9.07 23.94 -9.77
N ASP A 93 8.95 25.25 -9.99
CA ASP A 93 10.01 26.06 -10.61
C ASP A 93 11.15 26.40 -9.63
N ASP A 94 10.83 26.50 -8.34
CA ASP A 94 11.81 26.76 -7.27
C ASP A 94 12.35 25.49 -6.61
N ALA A 95 11.89 24.31 -7.06
CA ALA A 95 12.20 23.04 -6.45
C ALA A 95 13.69 22.71 -6.63
N LYS A 96 14.35 22.35 -5.52
CA LYS A 96 15.77 21.98 -5.50
C LYS A 96 15.92 20.48 -5.27
N SER A 97 16.83 19.87 -6.02
CA SER A 97 17.18 18.46 -5.88
C SER A 97 18.32 18.21 -4.87
N ASP A 98 18.90 19.26 -4.27
CA ASP A 98 20.08 19.15 -3.40
C ASP A 98 19.84 19.58 -1.93
N THR A 99 18.58 19.63 -1.48
CA THR A 99 18.29 19.98 -0.09
C THR A 99 18.64 18.84 0.87
N ASP A 100 18.83 19.16 2.16
CA ASP A 100 19.10 18.16 3.19
C ASP A 100 17.99 17.10 3.27
N PHE A 101 16.74 17.51 3.01
CA PHE A 101 15.62 16.59 2.91
C PHE A 101 15.76 15.63 1.74
N VAL A 102 16.05 16.12 0.52
CA VAL A 102 16.21 15.26 -0.66
C VAL A 102 17.38 14.30 -0.48
N LYS A 103 18.49 14.76 0.11
CA LYS A 103 19.65 13.92 0.46
C LYS A 103 19.26 12.82 1.45
N ALA A 104 18.54 13.16 2.52
CA ALA A 104 18.07 12.20 3.52
C ALA A 104 17.10 11.18 2.91
N TRP A 105 16.18 11.62 2.05
CA TRP A 105 15.29 10.74 1.30
C TRP A 105 16.06 9.78 0.41
N ASN A 106 17.00 10.27 -0.40
CA ASN A 106 17.78 9.43 -1.31
C ASN A 106 18.61 8.38 -0.55
N ARG A 107 19.20 8.73 0.59
CA ARG A 107 19.88 7.78 1.49
C ARG A 107 18.94 6.67 1.92
N LEU A 108 17.74 7.02 2.38
CA LEU A 108 16.74 6.07 2.86
C LEU A 108 16.13 5.22 1.73
N ALA A 109 15.79 5.86 0.60
CA ALA A 109 15.12 5.26 -0.54
C ALA A 109 16.01 4.30 -1.31
N LEU A 110 17.27 4.68 -1.54
CA LEU A 110 18.23 3.93 -2.33
C LEU A 110 19.15 3.04 -1.48
N GLY A 111 19.22 3.26 -0.16
CA GLY A 111 20.07 2.48 0.74
C GLY A 111 21.55 2.90 0.69
N GLN A 112 21.83 4.13 0.25
CA GLN A 112 23.19 4.66 0.14
C GLN A 112 23.67 5.25 1.47
N GLU A 113 24.09 4.40 2.41
CA GLU A 113 24.90 4.84 3.55
C GLU A 113 26.39 4.80 3.21
N ALA A 114 27.12 5.80 3.71
CA ALA A 114 28.57 5.89 3.64
C ALA A 114 29.20 4.86 4.61
N GLY A 115 29.36 3.61 4.17
CA GLY A 115 30.10 2.58 4.91
C GLY A 115 29.64 1.14 4.70
N ASP A 116 28.41 0.94 4.23
CA ASP A 116 27.87 -0.40 3.98
C ASP A 116 28.16 -0.87 2.55
N LYS A 117 28.44 -2.16 2.41
CA LYS A 117 28.63 -2.79 1.11
C LYS A 117 27.33 -2.62 0.31
N PRO A 118 27.37 -2.07 -0.93
CA PRO A 118 26.20 -1.82 -1.77
C PRO A 118 25.37 -3.08 -2.10
N GLU A 119 25.89 -4.25 -1.75
CA GLU A 119 25.33 -5.57 -1.98
C GLU A 119 24.35 -6.01 -0.87
N THR A 120 24.41 -5.36 0.31
CA THR A 120 23.66 -5.79 1.52
C THR A 120 22.52 -4.84 1.87
N SER A 121 22.69 -3.54 1.63
CA SER A 121 21.73 -2.51 2.08
C SER A 121 20.70 -2.24 0.99
N LYS A 122 19.54 -2.90 1.12
CA LYS A 122 18.36 -2.64 0.28
C LYS A 122 17.64 -1.40 0.81
N GLY A 123 17.61 -0.32 0.03
CA GLY A 123 16.86 0.89 0.36
C GLY A 123 15.34 0.67 0.44
N LEU A 124 14.60 1.66 0.96
CA LEU A 124 13.14 1.59 1.14
C LEU A 124 12.40 1.21 -0.15
N LEU A 125 12.86 1.65 -1.33
CA LEU A 125 12.23 1.32 -2.61
C LEU A 125 12.19 -0.19 -2.88
N HIS A 126 13.18 -0.94 -2.40
CA HIS A 126 13.17 -2.40 -2.48
C HIS A 126 11.99 -3.01 -1.71
N TYR A 127 11.73 -2.50 -0.52
CA TYR A 127 10.62 -2.94 0.32
C TYR A 127 9.28 -2.48 -0.25
N LEU A 128 9.22 -1.30 -0.89
CA LEU A 128 8.04 -0.82 -1.59
C LEU A 128 7.71 -1.68 -2.83
N ASN A 129 8.70 -2.14 -3.59
CA ASN A 129 8.44 -3.14 -4.63
C ASN A 129 7.90 -4.45 -4.04
N ARG A 130 8.47 -4.89 -2.92
CA ARG A 130 8.05 -6.13 -2.27
C ARG A 130 6.63 -6.03 -1.71
N ILE A 131 6.26 -4.90 -1.09
CA ILE A 131 4.93 -4.71 -0.52
C ILE A 131 3.86 -4.66 -1.62
N ASP A 132 4.16 -4.00 -2.74
CA ASP A 132 3.27 -3.91 -3.89
C ASP A 132 3.00 -5.30 -4.48
N ARG A 133 4.04 -6.14 -4.56
CA ARG A 133 3.91 -7.54 -5.02
C ARG A 133 3.08 -8.40 -4.08
N VAL A 134 3.28 -8.34 -2.76
CA VAL A 134 2.48 -9.17 -1.83
C VAL A 134 1.03 -8.68 -1.75
N SER A 135 0.82 -7.36 -1.87
CA SER A 135 -0.51 -6.76 -1.98
C SER A 135 -1.23 -7.17 -3.26
N GLY A 136 -0.49 -7.45 -4.35
CA GLY A 136 -1.04 -7.98 -5.59
C GLY A 136 -1.41 -9.48 -5.56
N ILE A 137 -1.00 -10.23 -4.53
CA ILE A 137 -1.40 -11.64 -4.34
C ILE A 137 -2.69 -11.73 -3.54
N GLY A 138 -2.78 -10.97 -2.44
CA GLY A 138 -3.91 -10.96 -1.53
C GLY A 138 -4.76 -9.70 -1.68
N LYS A 139 -5.43 -9.32 -0.58
CA LYS A 139 -6.23 -8.10 -0.47
C LYS A 139 -5.43 -6.92 0.06
N TYR A 140 -4.38 -7.19 0.85
CA TYR A 140 -3.52 -6.19 1.45
C TYR A 140 -2.13 -6.77 1.76
N GLY A 141 -1.17 -5.88 1.93
CA GLY A 141 0.14 -6.16 2.51
C GLY A 141 0.43 -5.16 3.62
N VAL A 142 1.23 -5.57 4.60
CA VAL A 142 1.67 -4.70 5.71
C VAL A 142 3.17 -4.38 5.59
N LEU A 143 3.49 -3.09 5.52
CA LEU A 143 4.84 -2.57 5.67
C LEU A 143 5.04 -2.17 7.13
N TYR A 144 6.00 -2.79 7.80
CA TYR A 144 6.30 -2.54 9.20
C TYR A 144 7.65 -1.85 9.34
N LEU A 145 7.68 -0.69 9.99
CA LEU A 145 8.87 0.13 10.15
C LEU A 145 9.30 0.12 11.61
N GLY A 146 10.50 -0.40 11.88
CA GLY A 146 11.10 -0.35 13.22
C GLY A 146 11.86 0.94 13.41
N ILE A 147 11.36 1.85 14.24
CA ILE A 147 12.01 3.13 14.55
C ILE A 147 12.79 3.02 15.86
N ARG A 148 13.92 3.71 15.96
CA ARG A 148 14.76 3.79 17.17
C ARG A 148 14.16 4.74 18.20
N ASP A 149 12.98 4.39 18.73
CA ASP A 149 12.29 5.16 19.77
C ASP A 149 12.40 4.53 21.17
N GLY A 150 12.94 3.31 21.26
CA GLY A 150 13.09 2.57 22.51
C GLY A 150 11.77 2.06 23.10
N LYS A 151 10.68 2.12 22.33
CA LYS A 151 9.35 1.70 22.76
C LYS A 151 8.97 0.35 22.17
N THR A 152 7.93 -0.25 22.76
CA THR A 152 7.34 -1.48 22.26
C THR A 152 6.28 -1.19 21.19
N PRO A 153 6.02 -2.11 20.23
CA PRO A 153 5.11 -1.85 19.10
C PRO A 153 3.65 -1.58 19.47
N ASP A 154 3.23 -1.93 20.68
CA ASP A 154 1.91 -1.65 21.25
C ASP A 154 1.74 -0.19 21.68
N GLN A 155 2.83 0.57 21.78
CA GLN A 155 2.80 1.98 22.15
C GLN A 155 2.78 2.86 20.90
N PRO A 156 2.04 3.99 20.92
CA PRO A 156 2.01 4.91 19.79
C PRO A 156 3.38 5.58 19.58
N LEU A 157 3.77 5.69 18.32
CA LEU A 157 4.95 6.44 17.91
C LEU A 157 4.73 7.93 18.16
N GLU A 158 5.62 8.56 18.91
CA GLU A 158 5.54 9.99 19.20
C GLU A 158 6.02 10.84 18.03
N LYS A 159 5.41 12.02 17.87
CA LYS A 159 5.84 12.98 16.86
C LYS A 159 7.28 13.42 17.13
N GLY A 160 8.16 13.26 16.14
CA GLY A 160 9.58 13.61 16.25
C GLY A 160 10.46 12.52 16.87
N ALA A 161 9.93 11.30 17.08
CA ALA A 161 10.72 10.16 17.54
C ALA A 161 11.81 9.75 16.53
N ALA A 162 11.55 9.89 15.23
CA ALA A 162 12.56 9.76 14.18
C ALA A 162 13.13 11.14 13.82
N LYS A 163 14.44 11.31 13.96
CA LYS A 163 15.19 12.54 13.66
C LYS A 163 15.86 12.47 12.29
N GLY A 164 16.13 11.28 11.78
CA GLY A 164 16.71 11.08 10.45
C GLY A 164 16.62 9.64 9.94
N PRO A 165 17.23 9.36 8.78
CA PRO A 165 17.23 8.03 8.17
C PRO A 165 17.80 6.93 9.08
N ASP A 166 18.80 7.27 9.90
CA ASP A 166 19.56 6.35 10.75
C ASP A 166 18.72 5.83 11.95
N ASP A 167 17.58 6.45 12.20
CA ASP A 167 16.60 6.00 13.20
C ASP A 167 15.69 4.89 12.68
N LEU A 168 15.68 4.61 11.37
CA LEU A 168 15.00 3.45 10.80
C LEU A 168 15.89 2.20 10.97
N LEU A 169 15.56 1.38 11.96
CA LEU A 169 16.33 0.19 12.32
C LEU A 169 16.13 -0.97 11.33
N PHE A 170 14.89 -1.19 10.91
CA PHE A 170 14.55 -2.25 9.97
C PHE A 170 13.20 -1.99 9.29
N VAL A 171 13.00 -2.68 8.16
CA VAL A 171 11.74 -2.68 7.41
C VAL A 171 11.28 -4.12 7.19
N GLY A 172 10.11 -4.45 7.69
CA GLY A 172 9.42 -5.72 7.50
C GLY A 172 8.33 -5.61 6.44
N THR A 173 8.11 -6.68 5.68
CA THR A 173 7.00 -6.78 4.72
C THR A 173 6.25 -8.08 4.96
N TYR A 174 4.94 -7.98 5.16
CA TYR A 174 4.08 -9.12 5.46
C TYR A 174 2.91 -9.16 4.48
N ASP A 175 2.57 -10.37 4.02
CA ASP A 175 1.38 -10.64 3.23
C ASP A 175 0.13 -10.84 4.11
N GLU A 176 -1.05 -10.87 3.50
CA GLU A 176 -2.35 -11.12 4.15
C GLU A 176 -2.36 -12.40 5.01
N GLY A 177 -1.66 -13.46 4.60
CA GLY A 177 -1.59 -14.70 5.36
C GLY A 177 -0.76 -14.59 6.64
N SER A 178 0.25 -13.72 6.64
CA SER A 178 1.16 -13.51 7.78
C SER A 178 0.67 -12.43 8.76
N ALA A 179 -0.15 -11.47 8.32
CA ALA A 179 -0.62 -10.35 9.13
C ALA A 179 -2.14 -10.23 9.09
N GLN A 180 -2.85 -11.02 9.90
CA GLN A 180 -4.31 -11.03 9.89
C GLN A 180 -4.91 -9.82 10.64
N ILE A 181 -5.92 -9.20 10.04
CA ILE A 181 -6.67 -8.10 10.68
C ILE A 181 -7.59 -8.68 11.76
N ALA A 182 -7.27 -8.44 13.03
CA ALA A 182 -8.11 -8.84 14.16
C ALA A 182 -9.31 -7.89 14.37
N SER A 183 -9.09 -6.59 14.22
CA SER A 183 -10.13 -5.56 14.39
C SER A 183 -9.79 -4.30 13.61
N GLN A 184 -10.79 -3.58 13.15
CA GLN A 184 -10.63 -2.27 12.51
C GLN A 184 -11.04 -1.18 13.50
N VAL A 185 -10.18 -0.18 13.68
CA VAL A 185 -10.51 1.02 14.47
C VAL A 185 -10.85 2.13 13.48
N SER A 186 -12.08 2.65 13.54
CA SER A 186 -12.54 3.73 12.69
C SER A 186 -12.38 5.06 13.42
N ASP A 187 -11.18 5.63 13.39
CA ASP A 187 -10.93 6.91 14.05
C ASP A 187 -11.29 8.08 13.11
N LYS A 188 -12.41 8.75 13.36
CA LYS A 188 -12.87 9.93 12.58
C LYS A 188 -12.18 11.24 12.99
N ALA A 189 -11.23 11.21 13.94
CA ALA A 189 -10.74 12.42 14.62
C ALA A 189 -9.42 13.01 14.09
N ALA A 190 -8.81 12.49 13.02
CA ALA A 190 -7.58 13.08 12.47
C ALA A 190 -7.85 14.27 11.52
N GLN A 191 -8.58 15.30 11.98
CA GLN A 191 -8.52 16.62 11.34
C GLN A 191 -7.22 17.30 11.77
N HIS A 192 -6.21 17.22 10.90
CA HIS A 192 -4.94 17.92 11.06
C HIS A 192 -5.16 19.45 11.14
N PRO A 193 -4.74 20.14 12.22
CA PRO A 193 -5.13 21.54 12.49
C PRO A 193 -4.27 22.57 11.74
N HIS A 194 -4.06 22.39 10.42
CA HIS A 194 -3.25 23.35 9.64
C HIS A 194 -3.83 23.77 8.29
N ARG A 195 -5.15 24.04 8.24
CA ARG A 195 -5.71 24.97 7.25
C ARG A 195 -6.07 26.28 7.94
N ARG A 196 -5.16 27.26 7.94
CA ARG A 196 -5.57 28.67 8.06
C ARG A 196 -6.35 29.01 6.79
N GLY A 197 -7.61 29.43 6.95
CA GLY A 197 -8.39 29.98 5.86
C GLY A 197 -7.83 31.34 5.41
N PRO A 198 -7.99 31.73 4.13
CA PRO A 198 -7.59 33.04 3.66
C PRO A 198 -8.64 34.05 4.09
N GLY A 199 -8.32 34.93 5.05
CA GLY A 199 -9.19 36.05 5.41
C GLY A 199 -9.16 36.48 6.87
N GLU A 200 -7.98 36.82 7.40
CA GLU A 200 -7.88 37.71 8.56
C GLU A 200 -6.80 38.78 8.28
N ARG A 201 -7.27 39.92 7.80
CA ARG A 201 -6.93 41.25 8.33
C ARG A 201 -8.23 41.97 8.59
#